data_AF-A0A0Q0DG21-F1
#
_entry.id   AF-A0A0Q0DG21-F1
#
_cell.length_a   1.000
_cell.length_b   1.000
_cell.length_c   1.000
_cell.angle_alpha   90.00
_cell.angle_beta   90.00
_cell.angle_gamma   90.00
#
_symmetry.space_group_name_H-M   'P 1'
#
loop_
_entity.id
_entity.type
_entity.pdbx_description
1 polymer ?
#
loop_
_entity_poly.entity_id
_entity_poly.type
_entity_poly.pdbx_seq_one_letter_code
_entity_poly.pdbx_strand_id
1 'polypeptide(L)'
;MMSQFYAIRLMIRRPSGLDSSIFRLASVVCKWRGYNAPLQQGRATIYMRWKDIRVGDRTFSMAHLQPFDLAFDVAHEQVTVKFEFGLHCFTDDKGNGHLIHYRGERRYFCSERYHCSTQLVEYIQKRFFQGLAVPFYTESSQRYFCLDLHDYAIFFSISKPQGTTNLLKLRIISAYEVAAWGRPALPRGKPHNIRYILEMRNAGKSI
;
A
#
# COMPACT_ATOMS: atom_id res chain seq x y z
N MET A 1 8.82 -16.92 30.98
CA MET A 1 7.69 -16.32 31.72
C MET A 1 6.88 -15.49 30.74
N MET A 2 5.69 -15.99 30.41
CA MET A 2 4.54 -15.43 29.67
C MET A 2 4.72 -14.51 28.44
N SER A 3 4.34 -15.08 27.30
CA SER A 3 3.83 -14.45 26.08
C SER A 3 2.38 -13.96 26.28
N GLN A 4 2.00 -12.83 25.68
CA GLN A 4 0.59 -12.49 25.45
C GLN A 4 0.38 -11.95 24.03
N PHE A 5 -0.23 -12.80 23.21
CA PHE A 5 -0.90 -12.47 21.97
C PHE A 5 -2.33 -11.99 22.28
N TYR A 6 -2.76 -10.87 21.68
CA TYR A 6 -4.18 -10.50 21.66
C TYR A 6 -4.81 -10.98 20.36
N ALA A 7 -5.66 -12.00 20.43
CA ALA A 7 -6.54 -12.45 19.36
C ALA A 7 -7.96 -11.89 19.59
N ILE A 8 -8.47 -11.09 18.67
CA ILE A 8 -9.86 -10.62 18.66
C ILE A 8 -10.72 -11.69 17.97
N ARG A 9 -11.56 -12.38 18.75
CA ARG A 9 -12.53 -13.39 18.31
C ARG A 9 -13.87 -12.70 18.04
N LEU A 10 -14.22 -12.48 16.77
CA LEU A 10 -15.59 -12.09 16.40
C LEU A 10 -16.50 -13.34 16.48
N MET A 11 -17.38 -13.38 17.48
CA MET A 11 -18.51 -14.30 17.54
C MET A 11 -19.65 -13.74 16.69
N ILE A 12 -19.94 -14.38 15.54
CA ILE A 12 -21.22 -14.21 14.85
C ILE A 12 -22.13 -15.35 15.30
N ARG A 13 -23.14 -15.01 16.12
CA ARG A 13 -24.25 -15.90 16.47
C ARG A 13 -25.10 -16.16 15.22
N ARG A 14 -25.29 -17.43 14.85
CA ARG A 14 -26.38 -17.86 13.97
C ARG A 14 -27.64 -18.10 14.82
N PRO A 15 -28.83 -17.67 14.40
CA PRO A 15 -30.08 -18.20 14.93
C PRO A 15 -30.38 -19.55 14.28
N SER A 16 -30.64 -20.55 15.11
CA SER A 16 -31.12 -21.88 14.74
C SER A 16 -32.64 -21.95 14.84
N GLY A 17 -33.31 -22.51 13.83
CA GLY A 17 -34.68 -23.00 13.94
C GLY A 17 -35.58 -22.63 12.77
N LEU A 18 -35.70 -23.54 11.79
CA LEU A 18 -36.98 -24.02 11.25
C LEU A 18 -36.73 -25.09 10.17
N ASP A 19 -37.61 -26.08 10.19
CA ASP A 19 -37.52 -27.40 9.58
C ASP A 19 -38.19 -27.45 8.19
N SER A 20 -37.76 -28.45 7.43
CA SER A 20 -38.28 -29.14 6.24
C SER A 20 -39.49 -28.63 5.42
N SER A 21 -39.25 -28.67 4.09
CA SER A 21 -40.11 -29.19 3.01
C SER A 21 -41.14 -28.27 2.31
N ILE A 22 -41.27 -28.49 0.98
CA ILE A 22 -42.30 -28.00 0.03
C ILE A 22 -42.02 -26.55 -0.45
N PHE A 23 -41.59 -26.29 -1.69
CA PHE A 23 -42.41 -26.28 -2.91
C PHE A 23 -41.56 -26.47 -4.19
N ARG A 24 -42.12 -27.28 -5.11
CA ARG A 24 -41.70 -27.42 -6.51
C ARG A 24 -42.48 -26.42 -7.41
N LEU A 25 -41.87 -26.15 -8.57
CA LEU A 25 -42.44 -25.67 -9.84
C LEU A 25 -42.84 -24.18 -9.95
N ALA A 26 -42.12 -23.45 -10.80
CA ALA A 26 -42.63 -23.06 -12.13
C ALA A 26 -41.49 -22.52 -13.00
N SER A 27 -41.41 -23.05 -14.23
CA SER A 27 -40.62 -22.49 -15.31
C SER A 27 -41.27 -21.22 -15.84
N VAL A 28 -40.49 -20.17 -16.07
CA VAL A 28 -40.80 -19.19 -17.11
C VAL A 28 -39.54 -19.00 -17.96
N VAL A 29 -39.59 -19.60 -19.13
CA VAL A 29 -38.71 -19.30 -20.26
C VAL A 29 -39.06 -17.90 -20.73
N CYS A 30 -38.17 -16.93 -20.53
CA CYS A 30 -38.24 -15.66 -21.24
C CYS A 30 -37.02 -15.55 -22.16
N LYS A 31 -37.29 -15.83 -23.44
CA LYS A 31 -36.36 -15.79 -24.56
C LYS A 31 -36.16 -14.33 -24.96
N TRP A 32 -35.08 -13.70 -24.51
CA TRP A 32 -34.64 -12.42 -25.06
C TRP A 32 -33.40 -12.65 -25.93
N ARG A 33 -33.61 -12.65 -27.25
CA ARG A 33 -32.56 -12.37 -28.24
C ARG A 33 -32.46 -10.85 -28.35
N GLY A 34 -31.40 -10.29 -27.79
CA GLY A 34 -31.00 -8.91 -27.99
C GLY A 34 -29.49 -8.86 -27.94
N TYR A 35 -28.88 -8.37 -29.02
CA TYR A 35 -27.44 -8.12 -29.14
C TYR A 35 -26.91 -7.39 -27.90
N ASN A 36 -26.07 -8.03 -27.10
CA ASN A 36 -25.25 -7.36 -26.11
C ASN A 36 -23.84 -7.21 -26.67
N ALA A 37 -23.58 -6.04 -27.23
CA ALA A 37 -22.22 -5.53 -27.37
C ALA A 37 -21.52 -5.60 -26.01
N PRO A 38 -20.24 -5.98 -25.94
CA PRO A 38 -19.52 -5.96 -24.67
C PRO A 38 -19.41 -4.51 -24.20
N LEU A 39 -20.19 -4.17 -23.18
CA LEU A 39 -19.94 -3.01 -22.32
C LEU A 39 -18.57 -3.23 -21.69
N GLN A 40 -17.54 -2.65 -22.32
CA GLN A 40 -16.27 -2.40 -21.65
C GLN A 40 -16.55 -1.39 -20.54
N GLN A 41 -16.94 -1.89 -19.37
CA GLN A 41 -16.85 -1.14 -18.12
C GLN A 41 -15.36 -0.94 -17.84
N GLY A 42 -14.80 0.11 -18.45
CA GLY A 42 -13.57 0.71 -17.98
C GLY A 42 -13.80 1.14 -16.54
N ARG A 43 -13.44 0.28 -15.58
CA ARG A 43 -13.29 0.70 -14.19
C ARG A 43 -12.23 1.79 -14.20
N ALA A 44 -12.67 3.05 -14.07
CA ALA A 44 -11.80 4.15 -13.75
C ALA A 44 -10.94 3.69 -12.56
N THR A 45 -9.63 3.60 -12.77
CA THR A 45 -8.71 3.30 -11.68
C THR A 45 -8.82 4.48 -10.73
N ILE A 46 -9.51 4.32 -9.59
CA ILE A 46 -9.57 5.36 -8.57
C ILE A 46 -8.17 5.47 -7.98
N TYR A 47 -7.37 6.36 -8.56
CA TYR A 47 -6.09 6.72 -7.99
C TYR A 47 -6.34 7.43 -6.67
N MET A 48 -5.59 7.01 -5.66
CA MET A 48 -5.57 7.70 -4.37
C MET A 48 -5.11 9.14 -4.60
N ARG A 49 -5.96 10.12 -4.31
CA ARG A 49 -5.63 11.54 -4.44
C ARG A 49 -5.62 12.21 -3.07
N TRP A 50 -4.44 12.63 -2.61
CA TRP A 50 -4.33 13.40 -1.37
C TRP A 50 -4.83 14.82 -1.60
N LYS A 51 -5.64 15.33 -0.68
CA LYS A 51 -6.07 16.74 -0.68
C LYS A 51 -5.08 17.56 0.13
N ASP A 52 -4.88 18.81 -0.28
CA ASP A 52 -4.07 19.76 0.48
C ASP A 52 -4.58 19.88 1.93
N ILE A 53 -3.65 20.00 2.86
CA ILE A 53 -3.94 20.00 4.30
C ILE A 53 -3.86 21.43 4.80
N ARG A 54 -4.91 21.88 5.50
CA ARG A 54 -4.96 23.20 6.12
C ARG A 54 -4.74 23.07 7.63
N VAL A 55 -3.77 23.81 8.17
CA VAL A 55 -3.46 23.87 9.59
C VAL A 55 -3.32 25.33 9.99
N GLY A 56 -4.33 25.85 10.69
CA GLY A 56 -4.48 27.30 10.89
C GLY A 56 -4.53 28.02 9.54
N ASP A 57 -3.71 29.05 9.37
CA ASP A 57 -3.63 29.84 8.14
C ASP A 57 -2.68 29.25 7.08
N ARG A 58 -2.02 28.13 7.38
CA ARG A 58 -1.08 27.49 6.46
C ARG A 58 -1.76 26.39 5.66
N THR A 59 -1.48 26.36 4.36
CA THR A 59 -1.87 25.27 3.47
C THR A 59 -0.63 24.50 3.03
N PHE A 60 -0.64 23.20 3.25
CA PHE A 60 0.39 22.26 2.84
C PHE A 60 -0.06 21.52 1.59
N SER A 61 0.68 21.68 0.50
CA SER A 61 0.38 21.04 -0.78
C SER A 61 0.69 19.56 -0.73
N MET A 62 -0.27 18.71 -1.12
CA MET A 62 -0.05 17.26 -1.17
C MET A 62 0.31 16.77 -2.57
N ALA A 63 0.74 17.67 -3.46
CA ALA A 63 1.02 17.37 -4.86
C ALA A 63 2.16 16.36 -5.05
N HIS A 64 3.22 16.41 -4.22
CA HIS A 64 4.36 15.49 -4.33
C HIS A 64 4.02 14.06 -3.90
N LEU A 65 2.98 13.88 -3.09
CA LEU A 65 2.50 12.56 -2.66
C LEU A 65 1.40 11.99 -3.55
N GLN A 66 1.09 12.65 -4.68
CA GLN A 66 0.21 12.06 -5.68
C GLN A 66 0.89 10.85 -6.34
N PRO A 67 0.13 9.84 -6.77
CA PRO A 67 0.69 8.70 -7.47
C PRO A 67 1.43 9.12 -8.74
N PHE A 68 2.55 8.46 -8.99
CA PHE A 68 3.33 8.61 -10.22
C PHE A 68 3.91 7.27 -10.64
N ASP A 69 4.29 7.17 -11.90
CA ASP A 69 4.80 5.95 -12.50
C ASP A 69 6.26 6.17 -12.90
N LEU A 70 7.10 5.16 -12.68
CA LEU A 70 8.47 5.08 -13.23
C LEU A 70 8.62 3.79 -14.01
N ALA A 71 9.38 3.84 -15.11
CA ALA A 71 9.75 2.66 -15.88
C ALA A 71 11.18 2.24 -15.49
N PHE A 72 11.38 0.94 -15.26
CA PHE A 72 12.68 0.36 -14.96
C PHE A 72 12.97 -0.81 -15.88
N ASP A 73 14.21 -0.90 -16.36
CA ASP A 73 14.68 -2.03 -17.14
C ASP A 73 15.13 -3.16 -16.19
N VAL A 74 14.36 -4.24 -16.16
CA VAL A 74 14.54 -5.39 -15.27
C VAL A 74 14.51 -6.67 -16.09
N ALA A 75 15.57 -7.48 -16.02
CA ALA A 75 15.69 -8.72 -16.79
C ALA A 75 15.43 -8.54 -18.30
N HIS A 76 15.93 -7.45 -18.89
CA HIS A 76 15.72 -7.06 -20.29
C HIS A 76 14.27 -6.72 -20.68
N GLU A 77 13.39 -6.55 -19.69
CA GLU A 77 12.03 -6.07 -19.89
C GLU A 77 11.83 -4.71 -19.23
N GLN A 78 11.05 -3.84 -19.86
CA GLN A 78 10.63 -2.59 -19.25
C GLN A 78 9.43 -2.87 -18.33
N VAL A 79 9.62 -2.64 -17.02
CA VAL A 79 8.58 -2.79 -15.99
C VAL A 79 8.15 -1.42 -15.50
N THR A 80 6.86 -1.12 -15.59
CA THR A 80 6.26 0.10 -15.03
C THR A 80 5.90 -0.13 -13.57
N VAL A 81 6.40 0.72 -12.68
CA VAL A 81 6.11 0.70 -11.25
C VAL A 81 5.30 1.94 -10.89
N LYS A 82 4.06 1.73 -10.43
CA LYS A 82 3.19 2.77 -9.91
C LYS A 82 3.46 2.99 -8.43
N PHE A 83 3.91 4.18 -8.06
CA PHE A 83 4.17 4.56 -6.68
C PHE A 83 2.94 5.19 -6.06
N GLU A 84 2.59 4.76 -4.84
CA GLU A 84 1.54 5.36 -4.02
C GLU A 84 2.02 5.59 -2.60
N PHE A 85 1.58 6.68 -1.99
CA PHE A 85 1.97 7.04 -0.63
C PHE A 85 0.85 6.77 0.37
N GLY A 86 1.22 6.18 1.50
CA GLY A 86 0.36 5.93 2.64
C GLY A 86 0.28 7.12 3.57
N LEU A 87 -0.75 7.10 4.44
CA LEU A 87 -0.98 8.12 5.47
C LEU A 87 0.27 8.31 6.37
N HIS A 88 1.12 7.30 6.53
CA HIS A 88 2.29 7.32 7.42
C HIS A 88 3.52 8.03 6.86
N CYS A 89 3.42 8.57 5.65
CA CYS A 89 4.46 9.43 5.11
C CYS A 89 4.40 10.86 5.65
N PHE A 90 3.25 11.33 6.16
CA PHE A 90 3.05 12.74 6.55
C PHE A 90 2.25 12.94 7.84
N THR A 91 1.89 11.86 8.54
CA THR A 91 1.18 11.92 9.82
C THR A 91 1.89 11.08 10.89
N ASP A 92 1.64 11.39 12.16
CA ASP A 92 2.07 10.63 13.33
C ASP A 92 0.93 10.45 14.36
N ASP A 93 1.26 9.89 15.52
CA ASP A 93 0.38 9.64 16.66
C ASP A 93 0.56 10.66 17.81
N LYS A 94 1.39 11.70 17.62
CA LYS A 94 1.85 12.59 18.70
C LYS A 94 0.82 13.66 19.09
N GLY A 95 -0.30 13.80 18.39
CA GLY A 95 -1.41 14.67 18.80
C GLY A 95 -1.27 16.15 18.45
N ASN A 96 -0.13 16.59 17.93
CA ASN A 96 0.21 18.02 17.85
C ASN A 96 -0.25 18.72 16.56
N GLY A 97 -1.04 18.06 15.70
CA GLY A 97 -1.41 18.56 14.38
C GLY A 97 -2.88 18.45 14.05
N HIS A 98 -3.25 18.75 12.80
CA HIS A 98 -4.62 18.56 12.33
C HIS A 98 -4.98 17.07 12.28
N LEU A 99 -6.13 16.69 12.85
CA LEU A 99 -6.57 15.29 12.87
C LEU A 99 -7.10 14.87 11.49
N ILE A 100 -6.54 13.79 10.97
CA ILE A 100 -6.87 13.20 9.67
C ILE A 100 -7.47 11.82 9.87
N HIS A 101 -8.62 11.58 9.22
CA HIS A 101 -9.30 10.31 9.18
C HIS A 101 -9.13 9.66 7.81
N TYR A 102 -8.55 8.46 7.77
CA TYR A 102 -8.34 7.75 6.51
C TYR A 102 -8.37 6.24 6.70
N ARG A 103 -9.29 5.56 5.98
CA ARG A 103 -9.48 4.10 6.03
C ARG A 103 -9.61 3.53 7.46
N GLY A 104 -10.32 4.24 8.33
CA GLY A 104 -10.52 3.83 9.72
C GLY A 104 -9.37 4.21 10.67
N GLU A 105 -8.25 4.70 10.16
CA GLU A 105 -7.15 5.23 10.98
C GLU A 105 -7.41 6.71 11.33
N ARG A 106 -6.99 7.11 12.55
CA ARG A 106 -7.09 8.47 13.10
C ARG A 106 -5.71 8.96 13.49
N ARG A 107 -5.15 9.92 12.75
CA ARG A 107 -3.76 10.37 12.97
C ARG A 107 -3.57 11.85 12.72
N TYR A 108 -2.50 12.40 13.27
CA TYR A 108 -2.26 13.84 13.28
C TYR A 108 -1.26 14.23 12.21
N PHE A 109 -1.57 15.27 11.44
CA PHE A 109 -0.64 15.85 10.48
C PHE A 109 0.66 16.25 11.19
N CYS A 110 1.80 15.86 10.63
CA CYS A 110 3.12 16.15 11.17
C CYS A 110 3.93 16.91 10.13
N SER A 111 4.21 18.19 10.40
CA SER A 111 4.93 19.06 9.44
C SER A 111 6.34 18.56 9.15
N GLU A 112 7.01 17.96 10.13
CA GLU A 112 8.34 17.36 9.98
C GLU A 112 8.27 16.16 9.03
N ARG A 113 7.37 15.20 9.26
CA ARG A 113 7.16 14.08 8.34
C ARG A 113 6.76 14.55 6.94
N TYR A 114 5.88 15.54 6.85
CA TYR A 114 5.53 16.17 5.58
C TYR A 114 6.77 16.71 4.86
N HIS A 115 7.65 17.42 5.56
CA HIS A 115 8.89 17.94 4.98
C HIS A 115 9.79 16.79 4.49
N CYS A 116 10.07 15.79 5.32
CA CYS A 116 10.87 14.63 4.91
C CYS A 116 10.24 13.87 3.73
N SER A 117 8.91 13.84 3.62
CA SER A 117 8.22 13.19 2.50
C SER A 117 8.49 13.83 1.14
N THR A 118 8.94 15.09 1.10
CA THR A 118 9.40 15.73 -0.15
C THR A 118 10.72 15.12 -0.63
N GLN A 119 11.64 14.86 0.30
CA GLN A 119 12.93 14.21 0.03
C GLN A 119 12.75 12.74 -0.37
N LEU A 120 11.74 12.06 0.20
CA LEU A 120 11.36 10.69 -0.17
C LEU A 120 11.08 10.54 -1.67
N VAL A 121 10.34 11.48 -2.26
CA VAL A 121 9.99 11.44 -3.69
C VAL A 121 11.24 11.58 -4.54
N GLU A 122 12.13 12.50 -4.16
CA GLU A 122 13.41 12.69 -4.82
C GLU A 122 14.28 11.42 -4.74
N TYR A 123 14.36 10.78 -3.56
CA TYR A 123 15.04 9.50 -3.39
C TYR A 123 14.48 8.42 -4.32
N ILE A 124 13.15 8.30 -4.40
CA ILE A 124 12.48 7.31 -5.27
C ILE A 124 12.87 7.52 -6.72
N GLN A 125 12.87 8.76 -7.19
CA GLN A 125 13.15 9.07 -8.59
C GLN A 125 14.63 8.88 -8.95
N LYS A 126 15.55 9.17 -8.03
CA LYS A 126 16.99 9.23 -8.34
C LYS A 126 17.77 7.98 -7.94
N ARG A 127 17.39 7.31 -6.85
CA ARG A 127 18.26 6.34 -6.16
C ARG A 127 17.61 4.99 -5.89
N PHE A 128 16.28 4.94 -5.75
CA PHE A 128 15.57 3.72 -5.34
C PHE A 128 15.96 2.49 -6.16
N PHE A 129 16.04 2.59 -7.48
CA PHE A 129 16.34 1.43 -8.33
C PHE A 129 17.72 0.80 -8.09
N GLN A 130 18.69 1.60 -7.64
CA GLN A 130 20.04 1.14 -7.33
C GLN A 130 20.18 0.67 -5.87
N GLY A 131 19.14 0.89 -5.06
CA GLY A 131 19.15 0.62 -3.63
C GLY A 131 19.06 -0.87 -3.27
N LEU A 132 19.14 -1.09 -1.96
CA LEU A 132 18.92 -2.37 -1.32
C LEU A 132 17.69 -2.28 -0.41
N ALA A 133 16.91 -3.36 -0.34
CA ALA A 133 15.84 -3.49 0.65
C ALA A 133 15.85 -4.86 1.30
N VAL A 134 15.46 -4.88 2.57
CA VAL A 134 15.30 -6.08 3.39
C VAL A 134 13.83 -6.51 3.31
N PRO A 135 13.53 -7.72 2.81
CA PRO A 135 12.19 -8.28 2.90
C PRO A 135 11.89 -8.66 4.35
N PHE A 136 10.65 -8.42 4.77
CA PHE A 136 10.13 -8.89 6.04
C PHE A 136 8.65 -9.26 5.90
N TYR A 137 8.19 -10.18 6.74
CA TYR A 137 6.83 -10.70 6.67
C TYR A 137 5.97 -10.06 7.76
N THR A 138 4.78 -9.64 7.38
CA THR A 138 3.68 -9.35 8.30
C THR A 138 2.64 -10.43 8.16
N GLU A 139 1.72 -10.54 9.12
CA GLU A 139 0.64 -11.56 9.11
C GLU A 139 -0.15 -11.58 7.79
N SER A 140 -0.20 -10.46 7.06
CA SER A 140 -1.01 -10.28 5.85
C SER A 140 -0.23 -10.29 4.54
N SER A 141 1.09 -10.05 4.54
CA SER A 141 1.89 -9.91 3.30
C SER A 141 3.39 -9.72 3.54
N GLN A 142 4.18 -10.02 2.50
CA GLN A 142 5.58 -9.61 2.39
C GLN A 142 5.68 -8.09 2.20
N ARG A 143 6.54 -7.46 2.98
CA ARG A 143 6.88 -6.03 2.93
C ARG A 143 8.39 -5.87 2.82
N TYR A 144 8.80 -4.65 2.58
CA TYR A 144 10.19 -4.29 2.36
C TYR A 144 10.55 -3.06 3.15
N PHE A 145 11.80 -3.02 3.56
CA PHE A 145 12.39 -1.96 4.35
C PHE A 145 13.73 -1.55 3.74
N CYS A 146 13.97 -0.25 3.57
CA CYS A 146 15.29 0.29 3.26
C CYS A 146 15.59 1.54 4.10
N LEU A 147 16.89 1.84 4.23
CA LEU A 147 17.41 3.09 4.78
C LEU A 147 18.00 3.92 3.63
N ASP A 148 17.70 5.21 3.61
CA ASP A 148 18.40 6.18 2.77
C ASP A 148 19.55 6.87 3.56
N LEU A 149 20.34 7.71 2.86
CA LEU A 149 21.57 8.40 3.26
C LEU A 149 21.51 9.20 4.58
N HIS A 150 20.33 9.44 5.16
CA HIS A 150 20.14 10.16 6.42
C HIS A 150 19.34 9.37 7.46
N ASP A 151 19.51 8.03 7.50
CA ASP A 151 18.75 7.13 8.37
C ASP A 151 17.23 7.26 8.20
N TYR A 152 16.80 7.64 7.00
CA TYR A 152 15.39 7.75 6.67
C TYR A 152 14.88 6.35 6.33
N ALA A 153 14.12 5.78 7.25
CA ALA A 153 13.51 4.47 7.08
C ALA A 153 12.31 4.56 6.15
N ILE A 154 12.27 3.68 5.16
CA ILE A 154 11.20 3.59 4.18
C ILE A 154 10.64 2.18 4.23
N PHE A 155 9.35 2.06 4.53
CA PHE A 155 8.61 0.81 4.56
C PHE A 155 7.61 0.78 3.41
N PHE A 156 7.63 -0.29 2.63
CA PHE A 156 6.78 -0.39 1.45
C PHE A 156 6.33 -1.82 1.15
N SER A 157 5.30 -1.94 0.31
CA SER A 157 4.85 -3.21 -0.24
C SER A 157 4.79 -3.16 -1.76
N ILE A 158 4.99 -4.31 -2.40
CA ILE A 158 4.91 -4.46 -3.84
C ILE A 158 3.85 -5.50 -4.17
N SER A 159 2.93 -5.15 -5.06
CA SER A 159 1.89 -6.03 -5.58
C SER A 159 1.85 -5.98 -7.10
N LYS A 160 1.51 -7.09 -7.75
CA LYS A 160 1.24 -7.15 -9.19
C LYS A 160 -0.27 -7.12 -9.40
N PRO A 161 -0.84 -6.10 -10.07
CA PRO A 161 -2.26 -6.09 -10.38
C PRO A 161 -2.66 -7.30 -11.24
N GLN A 162 -3.83 -7.89 -10.95
CA GLN A 162 -4.33 -9.03 -11.71
C GLN A 162 -4.57 -8.67 -13.17
N GLY A 163 -4.22 -9.57 -14.09
CA GLY A 163 -4.43 -9.38 -15.53
C GLY A 163 -3.51 -8.34 -16.17
N THR A 164 -2.42 -7.96 -15.52
CA THR A 164 -1.45 -6.99 -16.06
C THR A 164 -0.10 -7.65 -16.37
N THR A 165 0.55 -7.16 -17.41
CA THR A 165 1.91 -7.53 -17.80
C THR A 165 2.83 -6.36 -17.49
N ASN A 166 3.98 -6.64 -16.86
CA ASN A 166 5.04 -5.66 -16.59
C ASN A 166 4.56 -4.40 -15.86
N LEU A 167 3.56 -4.58 -15.00
CA LEU A 167 3.02 -3.54 -14.14
C LEU A 167 3.10 -3.98 -12.68
N LEU A 168 3.77 -3.17 -11.87
CA LEU A 168 3.82 -3.33 -10.43
C LEU A 168 3.22 -2.11 -9.76
N LYS A 169 2.60 -2.34 -8.59
CA LYS A 169 2.12 -1.30 -7.70
C LYS A 169 2.94 -1.35 -6.43
N LEU A 170 3.67 -0.27 -6.17
CA LEU A 170 4.49 -0.09 -4.99
C LEU A 170 3.84 0.95 -4.07
N ARG A 171 3.45 0.53 -2.88
CA ARG A 171 2.86 1.41 -1.88
C ARG A 171 3.87 1.69 -0.77
N ILE A 172 4.30 2.94 -0.63
CA ILE A 172 5.02 3.40 0.56
C ILE A 172 4.04 3.42 1.71
N ILE A 173 4.25 2.54 2.68
CA ILE A 173 3.38 2.39 3.84
C ILE A 173 3.67 3.52 4.82
N SER A 174 4.96 3.70 5.15
CA SER A 174 5.47 4.67 6.12
C SER A 174 6.89 5.07 5.76
N ALA A 175 7.25 6.31 6.07
CA ALA A 175 8.63 6.76 6.02
C ALA A 175 8.92 7.79 7.12
N TYR A 176 10.06 7.67 7.77
CA TYR A 176 10.46 8.54 8.88
C TYR A 176 11.95 8.44 9.20
N GLU A 177 12.52 9.49 9.77
CA GLU A 177 13.88 9.49 10.29
C GLU A 177 13.98 8.58 11.52
N VAL A 178 14.99 7.72 11.55
CA VAL A 178 15.19 6.79 12.66
C VAL A 178 16.17 7.39 13.66
N ALA A 179 15.64 7.78 14.83
CA ALA A 179 16.48 8.09 15.97
C ALA A 179 17.35 6.88 16.35
N ALA A 180 18.57 7.12 16.86
CA ALA A 180 19.55 6.07 17.14
C ALA A 180 18.99 4.91 18.00
N TRP A 181 18.13 5.20 18.97
CA TRP A 181 17.48 4.21 19.84
C TRP A 181 16.42 3.36 19.12
N GLY A 182 15.88 3.81 17.99
CA GLY A 182 14.89 3.09 17.18
C GLY A 182 15.50 2.08 16.21
N ARG A 183 16.81 2.14 15.95
CA ARG A 183 17.51 1.26 15.01
C ARG A 183 17.40 -0.24 15.37
N PRO A 184 17.48 -0.66 16.64
CA PRO A 184 17.37 -2.08 17.00
C PRO A 184 16.01 -2.72 16.65
N ALA A 185 14.95 -1.90 16.52
CA ALA A 185 13.58 -2.33 16.22
C ALA A 185 13.30 -2.42 14.71
N LEU A 186 14.26 -2.04 13.86
CA LEU A 186 14.12 -2.13 12.41
C LEU A 186 14.15 -3.60 11.95
N PRO A 187 13.46 -3.93 10.85
CA PRO A 187 13.51 -5.27 10.27
C PRO A 187 14.95 -5.71 9.99
N ARG A 188 15.27 -6.93 10.40
CA ARG A 188 16.57 -7.57 10.17
C ARG A 188 16.41 -8.62 9.08
N GLY A 189 17.43 -8.79 8.26
CA GLY A 189 17.44 -9.79 7.22
C GLY A 189 18.51 -9.52 6.17
N LYS A 190 18.59 -10.41 5.19
CA LYS A 190 19.50 -10.25 4.05
C LYS A 190 18.96 -9.13 3.15
N PRO A 191 19.73 -8.07 2.87
CA PRO A 191 19.33 -7.07 1.90
C PRO A 191 19.40 -7.65 0.48
N HIS A 192 18.43 -7.28 -0.35
CA HIS A 192 18.37 -7.63 -1.78
C HIS A 192 18.35 -6.36 -2.62
N ASN A 193 18.94 -6.41 -3.82
CA ASN A 193 18.88 -5.30 -4.75
C ASN A 193 17.44 -5.06 -5.23
N ILE A 194 17.02 -3.79 -5.29
CA ILE A 194 15.68 -3.41 -5.74
C ILE A 194 15.38 -3.98 -7.13
N ARG A 195 16.34 -4.01 -8.05
CA ARG A 195 16.18 -4.64 -9.38
C ARG A 195 15.74 -6.10 -9.26
N TYR A 196 16.43 -6.89 -8.44
CA TYR A 196 16.11 -8.29 -8.21
C TYR A 196 14.72 -8.45 -7.55
N ILE A 197 14.37 -7.55 -6.63
CA ILE A 197 13.04 -7.55 -6.02
C ILE A 197 11.97 -7.30 -7.08
N LEU A 198 12.12 -6.28 -7.92
CA LEU A 198 11.17 -5.97 -8.98
C LEU A 198 11.05 -7.12 -9.99
N GLU A 199 12.15 -7.79 -10.32
CA GLU A 199 12.17 -8.96 -11.22
C GLU A 199 11.27 -10.08 -10.68
N MET A 200 11.54 -10.50 -9.45
CA MET A 200 10.80 -11.59 -8.81
C MET A 200 9.32 -11.24 -8.61
N ARG A 201 9.02 -10.00 -8.23
CA ARG A 201 7.63 -9.54 -8.09
C ARG A 201 6.93 -9.44 -9.44
N ASN A 202 7.62 -9.05 -10.51
CA ASN A 202 7.05 -9.07 -11.85
C ASN A 202 6.77 -10.51 -12.31
N ALA A 203 7.62 -11.47 -11.96
CA ALA A 203 7.38 -12.89 -12.17
C ALA A 203 6.31 -13.51 -11.24
N GLY A 204 5.70 -12.73 -10.34
CA GLY A 204 4.69 -13.21 -9.40
C GLY A 204 5.23 -13.99 -8.20
N LYS A 205 6.54 -13.96 -7.96
CA LYS A 205 7.23 -14.70 -6.89
C LYS A 205 7.43 -13.83 -5.63
N SER A 206 7.66 -14.46 -4.49
CA SER A 206 8.17 -13.80 -3.29
C SER A 206 9.70 -13.81 -3.27
N ILE A 207 10.30 -12.97 -2.40
CA ILE A 207 11.73 -12.98 -2.09
C ILE A 207 12.01 -13.83 -0.87
#